data_AF-A0A928E8A9-F1
#
_entry.id   AF-A0A928E8A9-F1
#
_cell.length_a   1.000
_cell.length_b   1.000
_cell.length_c   1.000
_cell.angle_alpha   90.00
_cell.angle_beta   90.00
_cell.angle_gamma   90.00
#
_symmetry.space_group_name_H-M   'P 1'
#
loop_
_entity.id
_entity.type
_entity.pdbx_description
1 polymer ?
#
loop_
_entity_poly.entity_id
_entity_poly.type
_entity_poly.pdbx_seq_one_letter_code
_entity_poly.pdbx_strand_id
1 'polypeptide(L)'
;MFKNLVVFMMLLVPVMDCVAAPKKKKEEPVVHLTDEQIYEELKKLALVFEVARDNFVEEADEKKMLEAAMNGMLGALDPHSSYLSADDFKEFNDKSHGEFGGLGIQITSDRGAVRVISPIDDTPADKAGIKAGDYITHIDGEQVFDLTLNQAVKKMKGRPGTKVKLTVVSDDGEPKEMTLKRAIIKVESVKHDVKMLADADPDDKETPKIGYIRISDFGATTSRDLNNAIKELEKDKVVGYVVDVRNNPGGYLTAAIDVSDAFLDSGEIVSTRGKEKTDIERVFAKPGDAVNGKPIVVLINHGSASASEIVAGALQDNGRGLVMGSQSFGKGSVQQQKPLGDGTAIHITIARYYTPSGRSIQNEGITPDIEVLHSKVEVLEKKESMYSEASFKNSLKNDKAKKKDKKKSDKDEKDADDEETPFEELTDEEKDARDYQLQRAMEMVIAMDTVKSRSITSPTDVFADDKIE
;
A
#
# COMPACT_ATOMS: atom_id res chain seq x y z
N MET A 1 -17.22 53.61 -52.71
CA MET A 1 -15.94 53.94 -52.05
C MET A 1 -16.24 54.24 -50.58
N PHE A 2 -15.56 53.55 -49.65
CA PHE A 2 -15.59 53.69 -48.18
C PHE A 2 -16.90 53.26 -47.47
N LYS A 3 -16.90 52.62 -46.30
CA LYS A 3 -15.94 51.80 -45.53
C LYS A 3 -16.77 51.16 -44.40
N ASN A 4 -16.35 49.98 -43.95
CA ASN A 4 -16.90 49.17 -42.87
C ASN A 4 -17.19 49.92 -41.56
N LEU A 5 -18.29 49.58 -40.90
CA LEU A 5 -18.41 49.62 -39.44
C LEU A 5 -19.21 48.39 -38.98
N VAL A 6 -18.50 47.31 -38.64
CA VAL A 6 -19.06 46.15 -37.96
C VAL A 6 -19.01 46.45 -36.46
N VAL A 7 -20.17 46.66 -35.85
CA VAL A 7 -20.32 46.76 -34.40
C VAL A 7 -20.45 45.34 -33.84
N PHE A 8 -19.46 44.91 -33.08
CA PHE A 8 -19.43 43.61 -32.41
C PHE A 8 -20.26 43.71 -31.12
N MET A 9 -21.51 43.24 -31.15
CA MET A 9 -22.36 43.13 -29.97
C MET A 9 -22.02 41.81 -29.27
N MET A 10 -21.24 41.90 -28.20
CA MET A 10 -20.84 40.76 -27.37
C MET A 10 -22.05 40.30 -26.54
N LEU A 11 -22.70 39.22 -26.98
CA LEU A 11 -23.73 38.51 -26.21
C LEU A 11 -23.03 37.64 -25.16
N LEU A 12 -22.99 38.11 -23.92
CA LEU A 12 -22.63 37.33 -22.74
C LEU A 12 -23.72 36.28 -22.51
N VAL A 13 -23.44 35.05 -22.94
CA VAL A 13 -24.22 33.86 -22.54
C VAL A 13 -23.61 33.37 -21.21
N PRO A 14 -24.37 33.32 -20.10
CA PRO A 14 -23.88 32.68 -18.89
C PRO A 14 -23.82 31.17 -19.14
N VAL A 15 -22.60 30.63 -19.20
CA VAL A 15 -22.37 29.18 -19.14
C VAL A 15 -22.67 28.76 -17.70
N MET A 16 -23.90 28.34 -17.45
CA MET A 16 -24.23 27.56 -16.28
C MET A 16 -23.59 26.18 -16.46
N ASP A 17 -22.42 25.99 -15.87
CA ASP A 17 -21.85 24.65 -15.64
C ASP A 17 -22.76 23.91 -14.66
N CYS A 18 -23.77 23.23 -15.19
CA CYS A 18 -24.45 22.15 -14.49
C CYS A 18 -23.48 20.98 -14.38
N VAL A 19 -22.59 21.02 -13.38
CA VAL A 19 -21.92 19.82 -12.88
C VAL A 19 -23.00 18.93 -12.28
N ALA A 20 -23.49 17.98 -13.07
CA ALA A 20 -24.41 16.96 -12.60
C ALA A 20 -23.66 16.11 -11.56
N ALA A 21 -24.02 16.27 -10.28
CA ALA A 21 -23.56 15.39 -9.22
C ALA A 21 -23.85 13.93 -9.62
N PRO A 22 -22.91 13.00 -9.39
CA PRO A 22 -23.12 11.60 -9.74
C PRO A 22 -24.34 11.09 -8.98
N LYS A 23 -25.36 10.65 -9.72
CA LYS A 23 -26.57 10.03 -9.15
C LYS A 23 -26.11 8.82 -8.32
N LYS A 24 -26.28 8.89 -7.00
CA LYS A 24 -26.17 7.71 -6.11
C LYS A 24 -27.02 6.59 -6.71
N LYS A 25 -26.40 5.47 -7.11
CA LYS A 25 -27.14 4.25 -7.46
C LYS A 25 -28.05 3.94 -6.28
N LYS A 26 -29.38 3.93 -6.50
CA LYS A 26 -30.32 3.40 -5.52
C LYS A 26 -29.97 1.92 -5.36
N GLU A 27 -29.48 1.53 -4.19
CA GLU A 27 -29.35 0.12 -3.82
C GLU A 27 -30.74 -0.50 -3.91
N GLU A 28 -30.87 -1.57 -4.69
CA GLU A 28 -32.11 -2.33 -4.76
C GLU A 28 -32.39 -2.92 -3.37
N PRO A 29 -33.64 -2.88 -2.89
CA PRO A 29 -33.97 -3.41 -1.58
C PRO A 29 -33.64 -4.91 -1.52
N VAL A 30 -32.93 -5.31 -0.47
CA VAL A 30 -32.62 -6.72 -0.22
C VAL A 30 -33.94 -7.49 -0.05
N VAL A 31 -34.15 -8.49 -0.90
CA VAL A 31 -35.32 -9.38 -0.81
C VAL A 31 -35.06 -10.39 0.30
N HIS A 32 -35.91 -10.37 1.33
CA HIS A 32 -35.88 -11.37 2.39
C HIS A 32 -36.94 -12.43 2.11
N LEU A 33 -36.49 -13.65 1.80
CA LEU A 33 -37.36 -14.82 1.65
C LEU A 33 -37.85 -15.28 3.03
N THR A 34 -39.07 -15.83 3.09
CA THR A 34 -39.56 -16.56 4.27
C THR A 34 -38.87 -17.92 4.37
N ASP A 35 -38.90 -18.56 5.55
CA ASP A 35 -38.36 -19.91 5.73
C ASP A 35 -38.95 -20.93 4.75
N GLU A 36 -40.24 -20.81 4.44
CA GLU A 36 -40.92 -21.66 3.45
C GLU A 36 -40.39 -21.44 2.04
N GLN A 37 -40.18 -20.18 1.64
CA GLN A 37 -39.58 -19.84 0.34
C GLN A 37 -38.12 -20.30 0.26
N ILE A 38 -37.34 -20.15 1.34
CA ILE A 38 -35.97 -20.66 1.42
C ILE A 38 -35.97 -22.17 1.21
N TYR A 39 -36.88 -22.90 1.86
CA TYR A 39 -36.98 -24.34 1.71
C TYR A 39 -37.35 -24.77 0.28
N GLU A 40 -38.25 -24.05 -0.39
CA GLU A 40 -38.58 -24.30 -1.80
C GLU A 40 -37.40 -24.02 -2.74
N GLU A 41 -36.63 -22.95 -2.52
CA GLU A 41 -35.40 -22.69 -3.29
C GLU A 41 -34.32 -23.75 -3.03
N LEU A 42 -34.19 -24.27 -1.80
CA LEU A 42 -33.27 -25.37 -1.49
C LEU A 42 -33.68 -26.68 -2.18
N LYS A 43 -34.98 -27.00 -2.24
CA LYS A 43 -35.47 -28.15 -3.03
C LYS A 43 -35.16 -27.98 -4.50
N LYS A 44 -35.36 -26.77 -5.03
CA LYS A 44 -35.07 -26.46 -6.43
C LYS A 44 -33.58 -26.58 -6.72
N LEU A 45 -32.71 -26.13 -5.81
CA LEU A 45 -31.26 -26.32 -5.92
C LEU A 45 -30.89 -27.82 -5.94
N ALA A 46 -31.49 -28.63 -5.07
CA ALA A 46 -31.28 -30.08 -5.06
C ALA A 46 -31.75 -30.73 -6.38
N LEU A 47 -32.91 -30.34 -6.90
CA LEU A 47 -33.42 -30.84 -8.19
C LEU A 47 -32.49 -30.45 -9.34
N VAL A 48 -31.99 -29.21 -9.37
CA VAL A 48 -31.03 -28.77 -10.40
C VAL A 48 -29.75 -29.60 -10.32
N PHE A 49 -29.24 -29.87 -9.12
CA PHE A 49 -28.08 -30.72 -8.92
C PHE A 49 -28.30 -32.15 -9.43
N GLU A 50 -29.44 -32.78 -9.09
CA GLU A 50 -29.80 -34.13 -9.53
C GLU A 50 -29.93 -34.20 -11.06
N VAL A 51 -30.68 -33.27 -11.66
CA VAL A 51 -30.87 -33.22 -13.11
C VAL A 51 -29.53 -33.01 -13.83
N ALA A 52 -28.67 -32.13 -13.31
CA ALA A 52 -27.35 -31.91 -13.87
C ALA A 52 -26.48 -33.18 -13.78
N ARG A 53 -26.42 -33.84 -12.61
CA ARG A 53 -25.66 -35.09 -12.43
C ARG A 53 -26.12 -36.19 -13.38
N ASP A 54 -27.44 -36.41 -13.46
CA ASP A 54 -28.00 -37.59 -14.15
C ASP A 54 -28.10 -37.43 -15.67
N ASN A 55 -28.15 -36.20 -16.17
CA ASN A 55 -28.32 -35.91 -17.60
C ASN A 55 -27.09 -35.27 -18.26
N PHE A 56 -26.02 -35.01 -17.50
CA PHE A 56 -24.76 -34.56 -18.11
C PHE A 56 -24.18 -35.67 -18.99
N VAL A 57 -23.59 -35.28 -20.11
CA VAL A 57 -23.14 -36.21 -21.16
C VAL A 57 -21.90 -37.01 -20.75
N GLU A 58 -21.21 -36.58 -19.70
CA GLU A 58 -20.03 -37.23 -19.11
C GLU A 58 -20.26 -37.54 -17.62
N GLU A 59 -19.32 -38.27 -17.00
CA GLU A 59 -19.36 -38.53 -15.56
C GLU A 59 -19.23 -37.23 -14.77
N ALA A 60 -20.25 -36.93 -13.95
CA ALA A 60 -20.29 -35.72 -13.15
C ALA A 60 -19.46 -35.88 -11.87
N ASP A 61 -18.57 -34.92 -11.59
CA ASP A 61 -17.85 -34.84 -10.32
C ASP A 61 -18.72 -34.12 -9.28
N GLU A 62 -19.50 -34.88 -8.50
CA GLU A 62 -20.48 -34.30 -7.57
C GLU A 62 -19.83 -33.43 -6.51
N LYS A 63 -18.63 -33.79 -6.06
CA LYS A 63 -17.88 -33.03 -5.06
C LYS A 63 -17.55 -31.64 -5.60
N LYS A 64 -17.00 -31.54 -6.82
CA LYS A 64 -16.72 -30.24 -7.45
C LYS A 64 -17.99 -29.43 -7.68
N MET A 65 -19.09 -30.07 -8.08
CA MET A 65 -20.37 -29.37 -8.26
C MET A 65 -20.87 -28.73 -6.96
N LEU A 66 -20.84 -29.46 -5.85
CA LEU A 66 -21.26 -28.94 -4.54
C LEU A 66 -20.33 -27.84 -4.03
N GLU A 67 -19.02 -28.00 -4.19
CA GLU A 67 -18.03 -26.98 -3.84
C GLU A 67 -18.20 -25.70 -4.67
N ALA A 68 -18.50 -25.83 -5.96
CA ALA A 68 -18.79 -24.70 -6.83
C ALA A 68 -20.08 -23.98 -6.42
N ALA A 69 -21.13 -24.72 -6.07
CA ALA A 69 -22.38 -24.14 -5.57
C ALA A 69 -22.17 -23.37 -4.26
N MET A 70 -21.43 -23.92 -3.30
CA MET A 70 -21.11 -23.24 -2.04
C MET A 70 -20.29 -21.97 -2.25
N ASN A 71 -19.28 -22.02 -3.13
CA ASN A 71 -18.49 -20.83 -3.47
C ASN A 71 -19.32 -19.79 -4.24
N GLY A 72 -20.25 -20.21 -5.10
CA GLY A 72 -21.20 -19.30 -5.76
C GLY A 72 -22.09 -18.56 -4.77
N MET A 73 -22.63 -19.26 -3.77
CA MET A 73 -23.44 -18.64 -2.70
C MET A 73 -22.63 -17.62 -1.88
N LEU A 74 -21.40 -17.96 -1.50
CA LEU A 74 -20.55 -17.08 -0.68
C LEU A 74 -20.00 -15.90 -1.49
N GLY A 75 -19.61 -16.11 -2.75
CA GLY A 75 -19.14 -15.06 -3.64
C GLY A 75 -20.23 -14.04 -4.02
N ALA A 76 -21.50 -14.40 -3.89
CA ALA A 76 -22.62 -13.47 -4.03
C ALA A 76 -22.71 -12.46 -2.86
N LEU A 77 -22.06 -12.74 -1.72
CA LEU A 77 -22.03 -11.83 -0.56
C LEU A 77 -20.96 -10.75 -0.75
N ASP A 78 -19.72 -11.18 -0.98
CA ASP A 78 -18.55 -10.31 -1.18
C ASP A 78 -17.38 -11.12 -1.79
N PRO A 79 -16.32 -10.47 -2.33
CA PRO A 79 -15.17 -11.16 -2.92
C PRO A 79 -14.21 -11.80 -1.89
N HIS A 80 -14.51 -11.73 -0.59
CA HIS A 80 -13.67 -12.20 0.50
C HIS A 80 -14.25 -13.42 1.23
N SER A 81 -15.49 -13.80 0.89
CA SER A 81 -16.20 -14.92 1.49
C SER A 81 -16.08 -16.15 0.58
N SER A 82 -15.65 -17.28 1.14
CA SER A 82 -15.41 -18.50 0.36
C SER A 82 -15.53 -19.76 1.22
N TYR A 83 -15.82 -20.87 0.56
CA TYR A 83 -15.78 -22.19 1.17
C TYR A 83 -14.35 -22.73 1.08
N LEU A 84 -13.86 -23.27 2.19
CA LEU A 84 -12.54 -23.91 2.28
C LEU A 84 -12.74 -25.43 2.38
N SER A 85 -12.30 -26.13 1.34
CA SER A 85 -12.16 -27.59 1.38
C SER A 85 -11.18 -28.02 2.49
N ALA A 86 -11.14 -29.31 2.82
CA ALA A 86 -10.23 -29.80 3.86
C ALA A 86 -8.75 -29.47 3.58
N ASP A 87 -8.34 -29.59 2.32
CA ASP A 87 -6.99 -29.25 1.88
C ASP A 87 -6.76 -27.73 1.95
N ASP A 88 -7.74 -26.92 1.53
CA ASP A 88 -7.65 -25.46 1.58
C ASP A 88 -7.61 -24.92 3.00
N PHE A 89 -8.41 -25.51 3.90
CA PHE A 89 -8.44 -25.11 5.29
C PHE A 89 -7.15 -25.46 6.00
N LYS A 90 -6.59 -26.65 5.73
CA LYS A 90 -5.27 -27.04 6.22
C LYS A 90 -4.20 -26.08 5.70
N GLU A 91 -4.18 -25.81 4.38
CA GLU A 91 -3.20 -24.92 3.77
C GLU A 91 -3.31 -23.48 4.29
N PHE A 92 -4.53 -23.01 4.56
CA PHE A 92 -4.75 -21.70 5.18
C PHE A 92 -4.18 -21.65 6.60
N ASN A 93 -4.35 -22.70 7.39
CA ASN A 93 -3.77 -22.76 8.74
C ASN A 93 -2.24 -22.86 8.70
N ASP A 94 -1.69 -23.55 7.70
CA ASP A 94 -0.25 -23.62 7.45
C ASP A 94 0.31 -22.24 7.06
N LYS A 95 -0.44 -21.39 6.32
CA LYS A 95 -0.08 -19.98 6.03
C LYS A 95 0.21 -19.17 7.30
N SER A 96 -0.47 -19.47 8.40
CA SER A 96 -0.25 -18.75 9.67
C SER A 96 1.10 -19.04 10.34
N HIS A 97 1.87 -20.02 9.83
CA HIS A 97 3.17 -20.41 10.39
C HIS A 97 4.38 -19.82 9.62
N GLY A 98 4.16 -18.93 8.63
CA GLY A 98 5.20 -18.02 8.14
C GLY A 98 6.09 -18.50 6.99
N GLU A 99 5.81 -19.66 6.39
CA GLU A 99 6.51 -20.14 5.20
C GLU A 99 5.52 -20.56 4.11
N PHE A 100 5.69 -20.05 2.88
CA PHE A 100 4.89 -20.52 1.74
C PHE A 100 5.70 -20.61 0.46
N GLY A 101 5.46 -21.65 -0.34
CA GLY A 101 5.96 -21.76 -1.71
C GLY A 101 5.08 -20.94 -2.65
N GLY A 102 5.61 -19.90 -3.28
CA GLY A 102 4.83 -19.05 -4.18
C GLY A 102 5.66 -17.95 -4.85
N LEU A 103 4.97 -16.87 -5.22
CA LEU A 103 5.55 -15.74 -5.95
C LEU A 103 5.79 -14.51 -5.06
N GLY A 104 5.20 -14.49 -3.87
CA GLY A 104 5.23 -13.33 -2.98
C GLY A 104 4.33 -12.19 -3.45
N ILE A 105 3.08 -12.50 -3.82
CA ILE A 105 2.10 -11.50 -4.28
C ILE A 105 0.85 -11.62 -3.43
N GLN A 106 0.34 -10.50 -2.95
CA GLN A 106 -0.98 -10.42 -2.38
C GLN A 106 -1.96 -9.90 -3.43
N ILE A 107 -3.06 -10.64 -3.61
CA ILE A 107 -4.05 -10.41 -4.65
C ILE A 107 -5.46 -10.34 -4.08
N THR A 108 -6.37 -9.78 -4.87
CA THR A 108 -7.82 -9.72 -4.64
C THR A 108 -8.57 -10.01 -5.93
N SER A 109 -9.86 -10.30 -5.82
CA SER A 109 -10.77 -10.28 -6.97
C SER A 109 -11.29 -8.85 -7.18
N ASP A 110 -11.31 -8.39 -8.42
CA ASP A 110 -11.88 -7.11 -8.83
C ASP A 110 -12.55 -7.28 -10.21
N ARG A 111 -13.87 -7.08 -10.27
CA ARG A 111 -14.70 -7.21 -11.50
C ARG A 111 -14.47 -8.52 -12.28
N GLY A 112 -14.24 -9.63 -11.58
CA GLY A 112 -14.01 -10.94 -12.19
C GLY A 112 -12.56 -11.20 -12.65
N ALA A 113 -11.68 -10.22 -12.51
CA ALA A 113 -10.24 -10.36 -12.72
C ALA A 113 -9.48 -10.48 -11.40
N VAL A 114 -8.25 -10.97 -11.48
CA VAL A 114 -7.32 -10.99 -10.34
C VAL A 114 -6.53 -9.69 -10.33
N ARG A 115 -6.69 -8.89 -9.27
CA ARG A 115 -5.95 -7.63 -9.10
C ARG A 115 -4.88 -7.79 -8.03
N VAL A 116 -3.71 -7.23 -8.28
CA VAL A 116 -2.59 -7.18 -7.34
C VAL A 116 -2.86 -6.08 -6.32
N ILE A 117 -2.92 -6.47 -5.04
CA ILE A 117 -2.90 -5.49 -3.95
C ILE A 117 -1.46 -4.99 -3.81
N SER A 118 -0.51 -5.91 -3.63
CA SER A 118 0.90 -5.56 -3.49
C SER A 118 1.82 -6.76 -3.71
N PRO A 119 2.99 -6.59 -4.36
CA PRO A 119 4.10 -7.53 -4.22
C PRO A 119 4.69 -7.47 -2.80
N ILE A 120 5.26 -8.57 -2.33
CA ILE A 120 6.02 -8.60 -1.07
C ILE A 120 7.48 -8.28 -1.40
N ASP A 121 8.10 -7.41 -0.62
CA ASP A 121 9.49 -6.99 -0.78
C ASP A 121 10.46 -8.18 -0.96
N ASP A 122 11.43 -8.04 -1.87
CA ASP A 122 12.49 -9.01 -2.19
C ASP A 122 12.03 -10.37 -2.77
N THR A 123 10.73 -10.52 -3.02
CA THR A 123 10.18 -11.76 -3.57
C THR A 123 10.28 -11.82 -5.09
N PRO A 124 10.07 -13.00 -5.72
CA PRO A 124 10.10 -13.12 -7.18
C PRO A 124 9.19 -12.13 -7.92
N ALA A 125 8.06 -11.75 -7.32
CA ALA A 125 7.14 -10.80 -7.92
C ALA A 125 7.61 -9.36 -7.88
N ASP A 126 8.15 -8.93 -6.74
CA ASP A 126 8.75 -7.61 -6.58
C ASP A 126 9.92 -7.43 -7.55
N LYS A 127 10.80 -8.43 -7.62
CA LYS A 127 11.92 -8.48 -8.57
C LYS A 127 11.50 -8.53 -10.04
N ALA A 128 10.30 -9.05 -10.33
CA ALA A 128 9.73 -9.04 -11.67
C ALA A 128 9.10 -7.68 -12.05
N GLY A 129 9.04 -6.73 -11.11
CA GLY A 129 8.48 -5.40 -11.33
C GLY A 129 6.95 -5.35 -11.35
N ILE A 130 6.28 -6.36 -10.76
CA ILE A 130 4.83 -6.33 -10.54
C ILE A 130 4.52 -5.20 -9.56
N LYS A 131 3.46 -4.43 -9.82
CA LYS A 131 3.07 -3.28 -9.00
C LYS A 131 1.69 -3.45 -8.40
N ALA A 132 1.46 -2.74 -7.29
CA ALA A 132 0.12 -2.54 -6.75
C ALA A 132 -0.80 -1.95 -7.83
N GLY A 133 -2.00 -2.52 -7.97
CA GLY A 133 -2.99 -2.12 -8.97
C GLY A 133 -3.01 -2.96 -10.24
N ASP A 134 -1.91 -3.66 -10.58
CA ASP A 134 -1.82 -4.51 -11.77
C ASP A 134 -2.91 -5.59 -11.81
N TYR A 135 -3.41 -5.94 -13.01
CA TYR A 135 -4.30 -7.07 -13.24
C TYR A 135 -3.53 -8.28 -13.78
N ILE A 136 -3.71 -9.43 -13.14
CA ILE A 136 -3.28 -10.72 -13.67
C ILE A 136 -4.44 -11.27 -14.50
N THR A 137 -4.23 -11.42 -15.81
CA THR A 137 -5.27 -11.86 -16.75
C THR A 137 -5.13 -13.33 -17.15
N HIS A 138 -3.90 -13.85 -17.15
CA HIS A 138 -3.61 -15.24 -17.49
C HIS A 138 -2.53 -15.82 -16.58
N ILE A 139 -2.67 -17.11 -16.26
CA ILE A 139 -1.65 -17.92 -15.56
C ILE A 139 -1.37 -19.15 -16.44
N ASP A 140 -0.11 -19.32 -16.84
CA ASP A 140 0.35 -20.39 -17.74
C ASP A 140 -0.46 -20.46 -19.07
N GLY A 141 -0.89 -19.29 -19.56
CA GLY A 141 -1.68 -19.16 -20.79
C GLY A 141 -3.19 -19.39 -20.61
N GLU A 142 -3.63 -19.83 -19.41
CA GLU A 142 -5.05 -19.97 -19.10
C GLU A 142 -5.61 -18.66 -18.55
N GLN A 143 -6.76 -18.24 -19.06
CA GLN A 143 -7.45 -17.05 -18.61
C GLN A 143 -7.93 -17.23 -17.16
N VAL A 144 -7.77 -16.21 -16.32
CA VAL A 144 -8.18 -16.27 -14.90
C VAL A 144 -9.53 -15.63 -14.63
N PHE A 145 -10.18 -15.08 -15.66
CA PHE A 145 -11.56 -14.62 -15.54
C PHE A 145 -12.46 -15.79 -15.08
N ASP A 146 -13.39 -15.50 -14.17
CA ASP A 146 -14.32 -16.45 -13.54
C ASP A 146 -13.70 -17.46 -12.55
N LEU A 147 -12.39 -17.41 -12.31
CA LEU A 147 -11.79 -18.18 -11.21
C LEU A 147 -12.12 -17.54 -9.86
N THR A 148 -12.36 -18.37 -8.85
CA THR A 148 -12.35 -17.89 -7.46
C THR A 148 -10.93 -17.47 -7.08
N LEU A 149 -10.83 -16.57 -6.09
CA LEU A 149 -9.52 -16.11 -5.60
C LEU A 149 -8.62 -17.30 -5.19
N ASN A 150 -9.19 -18.31 -4.52
CA ASN A 150 -8.48 -19.52 -4.11
C ASN A 150 -7.98 -20.35 -5.30
N GLN A 151 -8.75 -20.44 -6.39
CA GLN A 151 -8.32 -21.15 -7.60
C GLN A 151 -7.15 -20.43 -8.28
N ALA A 152 -7.19 -19.11 -8.38
CA ALA A 152 -6.06 -18.33 -8.90
C ALA A 152 -4.80 -18.51 -8.05
N VAL A 153 -4.94 -18.46 -6.71
CA VAL A 153 -3.84 -18.73 -5.77
C VAL A 153 -3.23 -20.12 -5.98
N LYS A 154 -4.05 -21.17 -6.12
CA LYS A 154 -3.57 -22.54 -6.38
C LYS A 154 -2.73 -22.64 -7.65
N LYS A 155 -3.11 -21.95 -8.72
CA LYS A 155 -2.35 -21.94 -9.99
C LYS A 155 -1.01 -21.21 -9.86
N MET A 156 -0.95 -20.10 -9.12
CA MET A 156 0.30 -19.37 -8.89
C MET A 156 1.24 -20.09 -7.93
N LYS A 157 0.69 -20.89 -6.99
CA LYS A 157 1.46 -21.75 -6.10
C LYS A 157 2.04 -22.96 -6.81
N GLY A 158 3.03 -23.58 -6.18
CA GLY A 158 3.72 -24.75 -6.71
C GLY A 158 5.06 -24.97 -6.04
N ARG A 159 5.73 -26.06 -6.43
CA ARG A 159 7.02 -26.46 -5.83
C ARG A 159 8.06 -25.35 -6.03
N PRO A 160 8.83 -24.98 -4.98
CA PRO A 160 9.93 -24.04 -5.12
C PRO A 160 10.88 -24.44 -6.25
N GLY A 161 11.35 -23.46 -7.00
CA GLY A 161 12.22 -23.65 -8.16
C GLY A 161 11.51 -23.84 -9.50
N THR A 162 10.22 -24.21 -9.50
CA THR A 162 9.42 -24.31 -10.73
C THR A 162 9.05 -22.91 -11.25
N LYS A 163 8.72 -22.82 -12.54
CA LYS A 163 8.33 -21.57 -13.18
C LYS A 163 6.82 -21.48 -13.35
N VAL A 164 6.31 -20.25 -13.40
CA VAL A 164 4.94 -19.90 -13.79
C VAL A 164 4.99 -18.69 -14.69
N LYS A 165 4.19 -18.70 -15.74
CA LYS A 165 4.03 -17.56 -16.63
C LYS A 165 2.80 -16.77 -16.23
N LEU A 166 2.96 -15.48 -15.97
CA LEU A 166 1.86 -14.55 -15.73
C LEU A 166 1.73 -13.58 -16.90
N THR A 167 0.49 -13.27 -17.29
CA THR A 167 0.19 -12.10 -18.13
C THR A 167 -0.38 -11.01 -17.26
N VAL A 168 0.36 -9.90 -17.16
CA VAL A 168 0.06 -8.77 -16.27
C VAL A 168 -0.26 -7.54 -17.09
N VAL A 169 -1.31 -6.82 -16.71
CA VAL A 169 -1.80 -5.60 -17.35
C VAL A 169 -1.84 -4.51 -16.29
N SER A 170 -1.04 -3.46 -16.45
CA SER A 170 -1.14 -2.25 -15.62
C SER A 170 -2.28 -1.36 -16.15
N ASP A 171 -2.83 -0.47 -15.32
CA ASP A 171 -4.03 0.33 -15.66
C ASP A 171 -4.00 1.03 -17.03
N ASP A 172 -2.83 1.50 -17.49
CA ASP A 172 -2.62 2.16 -18.79
C ASP A 172 -1.59 1.42 -19.68
N GLY A 173 -1.33 0.15 -19.40
CA GLY A 173 -0.25 -0.62 -20.02
C GLY A 173 -0.71 -1.67 -21.02
N GLU A 174 0.11 -1.94 -22.02
CA GLU A 174 -0.01 -3.16 -22.83
C GLU A 174 0.24 -4.42 -21.97
N PRO A 175 -0.42 -5.56 -22.27
CA PRO A 175 -0.18 -6.81 -21.57
C PRO A 175 1.29 -7.23 -21.63
N LYS A 176 1.88 -7.56 -20.48
CA LYS A 176 3.25 -8.06 -20.35
C LYS A 176 3.25 -9.49 -19.88
N GLU A 177 3.88 -10.37 -20.65
CA GLU A 177 4.20 -11.72 -20.18
C GLU A 177 5.46 -11.68 -19.32
N MET A 178 5.39 -12.29 -18.15
CA MET A 178 6.53 -12.44 -17.24
C MET A 178 6.59 -13.87 -16.71
N THR A 179 7.80 -14.45 -16.71
CA THR A 179 8.03 -15.79 -16.18
C THR A 179 8.71 -15.69 -14.83
N LEU A 180 7.99 -16.08 -13.78
CA LEU A 180 8.49 -16.02 -12.41
C LEU A 180 8.91 -17.41 -11.94
N LYS A 181 9.94 -17.46 -11.10
CA LYS A 181 10.39 -18.67 -10.42
C LYS A 181 9.79 -18.71 -9.02
N ARG A 182 9.05 -19.77 -8.70
CA ARG A 182 8.47 -19.98 -7.37
C ARG A 182 9.60 -20.12 -6.33
N ALA A 183 9.44 -19.49 -5.18
CA ALA A 183 10.38 -19.54 -4.08
C ALA A 183 9.65 -19.83 -2.75
N ILE A 184 10.41 -20.27 -1.75
CA ILE A 184 9.93 -20.24 -0.37
C ILE A 184 9.98 -18.78 0.05
N ILE A 185 8.82 -18.21 0.34
CA ILE A 185 8.69 -16.83 0.77
C ILE A 185 8.81 -16.81 2.29
N LYS A 186 9.85 -16.13 2.76
CA LYS A 186 10.04 -15.79 4.16
C LYS A 186 9.92 -14.28 4.26
N VAL A 187 8.89 -13.81 4.96
CA VAL A 187 8.61 -12.38 5.06
C VAL A 187 9.33 -11.83 6.30
N GLU A 188 10.34 -11.00 6.08
CA GLU A 188 10.88 -10.14 7.14
C GLU A 188 9.94 -8.94 7.30
N SER A 189 9.08 -9.00 8.32
CA SER A 189 7.97 -8.06 8.47
C SER A 189 8.41 -6.63 8.81
N VAL A 190 9.57 -6.46 9.45
CA VAL A 190 10.11 -5.15 9.84
C VAL A 190 11.57 -5.06 9.41
N LYS A 191 11.88 -4.03 8.62
CA LYS A 191 13.26 -3.59 8.34
C LYS A 191 13.44 -2.18 8.88
N HIS A 192 14.66 -1.82 9.26
CA HIS A 192 14.94 -0.50 9.80
C HIS A 192 16.32 -0.02 9.38
N ASP A 193 16.46 1.30 9.30
CA ASP A 193 17.71 1.94 8.90
C ASP A 193 17.76 3.39 9.42
N VAL A 194 18.97 3.93 9.58
CA VAL A 194 19.17 5.35 9.89
C VAL A 194 19.41 6.10 8.60
N LYS A 195 18.47 6.96 8.23
CA LYS A 195 18.51 7.73 6.98
C LYS A 195 18.86 9.19 7.21
N MET A 196 19.43 9.79 6.18
CA MET A 196 19.71 11.22 6.07
C MET A 196 19.15 11.73 4.73
N LEU A 197 18.91 13.04 4.63
CA LEU A 197 18.53 13.64 3.34
C LEU A 197 19.64 13.44 2.31
N ALA A 198 19.27 13.24 1.05
CA ALA A 198 20.22 12.93 -0.02
C ALA A 198 21.25 14.05 -0.27
N ASP A 199 20.93 15.30 0.09
CA ASP A 199 21.80 16.47 -0.03
C ASP A 199 22.56 16.81 1.27
N ALA A 200 22.41 15.99 2.32
CA ALA A 200 23.07 16.20 3.60
C ALA A 200 24.56 15.81 3.57
N ASP A 201 25.37 16.50 4.38
CA ASP A 201 26.77 16.13 4.58
C ASP A 201 26.87 14.99 5.62
N PRO A 202 27.34 13.79 5.24
CA PRO A 202 27.44 12.66 6.15
C PRO A 202 28.54 12.84 7.21
N ASP A 203 29.52 13.73 6.97
CA ASP A 203 30.62 14.01 7.90
C ASP A 203 30.24 15.07 8.94
N ASP A 204 29.13 15.80 8.73
CA ASP A 204 28.63 16.78 9.69
C ASP A 204 27.87 16.09 10.84
N LYS A 205 28.36 16.32 12.06
CA LYS A 205 27.77 15.76 13.28
C LYS A 205 26.45 16.39 13.67
N GLU A 206 26.12 17.56 13.10
CA GLU A 206 24.85 18.23 13.32
C GLU A 206 23.76 17.81 12.32
N THR A 207 24.11 17.00 11.31
CA THR A 207 23.15 16.46 10.34
C THR A 207 22.05 15.67 11.05
N PRO A 208 20.76 16.05 10.88
CA PRO A 208 19.65 15.33 11.47
C PRO A 208 19.55 13.90 10.92
N LYS A 209 19.47 12.93 11.82
CA LYS A 209 19.27 11.52 11.49
C LYS A 209 17.80 11.13 11.66
N ILE A 210 17.25 10.40 10.69
CA ILE A 210 15.87 9.91 10.73
C ILE A 210 15.87 8.40 10.94
N GLY A 211 15.01 7.92 11.84
CA GLY A 211 14.73 6.49 11.98
C GLY A 211 13.75 6.06 10.90
N TYR A 212 14.20 5.30 9.92
CA TYR A 212 13.33 4.70 8.91
C TYR A 212 12.91 3.30 9.36
N ILE A 213 11.61 3.03 9.34
CA ILE A 213 11.04 1.73 9.69
C ILE A 213 10.10 1.30 8.56
N ARG A 214 10.48 0.25 7.85
CA ARG A 214 9.66 -0.39 6.82
C ARG A 214 8.90 -1.55 7.45
N ILE A 215 7.57 -1.51 7.42
CA ILE A 215 6.72 -2.62 7.83
C ILE A 215 6.07 -3.19 6.58
N SER A 216 6.50 -4.37 6.14
CA SER A 216 6.08 -5.00 4.88
C SER A 216 4.88 -5.94 5.02
N ASP A 217 4.64 -6.46 6.23
CA ASP A 217 3.52 -7.33 6.59
C ASP A 217 3.22 -7.24 8.10
N PHE A 218 2.02 -7.61 8.51
CA PHE A 218 1.63 -7.70 9.93
C PHE A 218 1.51 -9.16 10.38
N GLY A 219 2.65 -9.75 10.75
CA GLY A 219 2.76 -11.11 11.23
C GLY A 219 2.83 -11.23 12.75
N ALA A 220 3.00 -12.47 13.23
CA ALA A 220 3.04 -12.77 14.66
C ALA A 220 4.24 -12.14 15.40
N THR A 221 5.33 -11.82 14.69
CA THR A 221 6.56 -11.26 15.30
C THR A 221 6.68 -9.75 15.12
N THR A 222 5.86 -9.12 14.28
CA THR A 222 6.01 -7.73 13.83
C THR A 222 6.12 -6.74 14.98
N SER A 223 5.27 -6.85 16.01
CA SER A 223 5.32 -5.95 17.17
C SER A 223 6.65 -6.05 17.93
N ARG A 224 7.17 -7.27 18.15
CA ARG A 224 8.47 -7.46 18.81
C ARG A 224 9.60 -6.92 17.96
N ASP A 225 9.56 -7.19 16.66
CA ASP A 225 10.63 -6.81 15.73
C ASP A 225 10.65 -5.27 15.56
N LEU A 226 9.48 -4.62 15.55
CA LEU A 226 9.34 -3.15 15.62
C LEU A 226 9.96 -2.57 16.89
N ASN A 227 9.62 -3.12 18.05
CA ASN A 227 10.16 -2.64 19.32
C ASN A 227 11.69 -2.78 19.39
N ASN A 228 12.25 -3.82 18.77
CA ASN A 228 13.70 -3.98 18.67
C ASN A 228 14.31 -2.94 17.72
N ALA A 229 13.70 -2.74 16.54
CA ALA A 229 14.14 -1.72 15.58
C ALA A 229 14.17 -0.32 16.21
N ILE A 230 13.11 0.09 16.94
CA ILE A 230 13.07 1.37 17.64
C ILE A 230 14.23 1.49 18.64
N LYS A 231 14.49 0.46 19.45
CA LYS A 231 15.60 0.45 20.41
C LYS A 231 16.97 0.56 19.74
N GLU A 232 17.13 0.03 18.55
CA GLU A 232 18.37 0.13 17.79
C GLU A 232 18.53 1.53 17.19
N LEU A 233 17.51 2.06 16.54
CA LEU A 233 17.49 3.41 15.97
C LEU A 233 17.70 4.51 17.02
N GLU A 234 17.19 4.34 18.24
CA GLU A 234 17.39 5.30 19.33
C GLU A 234 18.87 5.46 19.74
N LYS A 235 19.73 4.46 19.49
CA LYS A 235 21.18 4.56 19.77
C LYS A 235 21.85 5.62 18.90
N ASP A 236 21.31 5.85 17.70
CA ASP A 236 21.81 6.82 16.73
C ASP A 236 21.27 8.23 16.93
N LYS A 237 20.49 8.45 17.99
CA LYS A 237 19.91 9.76 18.35
C LYS A 237 19.09 10.38 17.21
N VAL A 238 18.27 9.56 16.56
CA VAL A 238 17.37 10.02 15.51
C VAL A 238 16.41 11.09 16.04
N VAL A 239 16.12 12.09 15.20
CA VAL A 239 15.25 13.24 15.55
C VAL A 239 13.77 12.90 15.42
N GLY A 240 13.42 11.90 14.62
CA GLY A 240 12.06 11.40 14.42
C GLY A 240 12.03 10.21 13.48
N TYR A 241 10.83 9.79 13.09
CA TYR A 241 10.59 8.53 12.41
C TYR A 241 9.78 8.66 11.12
N VAL A 242 10.18 7.90 10.12
CA VAL A 242 9.34 7.56 8.97
C VAL A 242 8.90 6.11 9.13
N VAL A 243 7.60 5.88 9.28
CA VAL A 243 6.99 4.54 9.34
C VAL A 243 6.37 4.25 7.97
N ASP A 244 7.03 3.39 7.20
CA ASP A 244 6.69 3.10 5.82
C ASP A 244 5.87 1.81 5.69
N VAL A 245 4.58 1.99 5.45
CA VAL A 245 3.61 0.91 5.19
C VAL A 245 3.14 0.91 3.73
N ARG A 246 3.86 1.58 2.82
CA ARG A 246 3.61 1.48 1.37
C ARG A 246 3.72 0.02 0.94
N ASN A 247 2.91 -0.42 -0.01
CA ASN A 247 2.95 -1.79 -0.52
C ASN A 247 2.80 -2.88 0.58
N ASN A 248 2.21 -2.55 1.73
CA ASN A 248 1.90 -3.51 2.78
C ASN A 248 0.40 -3.85 2.73
N PRO A 249 0.02 -5.06 2.31
CA PRO A 249 -1.38 -5.43 2.15
C PRO A 249 -2.11 -5.75 3.47
N GLY A 250 -1.41 -5.62 4.60
CA GLY A 250 -1.93 -5.80 5.93
C GLY A 250 -1.39 -7.07 6.60
N GLY A 251 -2.29 -7.84 7.22
CA GLY A 251 -1.95 -9.01 8.02
C GLY A 251 -2.86 -9.10 9.24
N TYR A 252 -2.33 -9.57 10.37
CA TYR A 252 -3.08 -9.76 11.60
C TYR A 252 -3.52 -8.44 12.23
N LEU A 253 -4.81 -8.37 12.57
CA LEU A 253 -5.40 -7.26 13.32
C LEU A 253 -4.65 -7.00 14.64
N THR A 254 -4.31 -8.05 15.37
CA THR A 254 -3.62 -7.94 16.66
C THR A 254 -2.25 -7.28 16.50
N ALA A 255 -1.50 -7.65 15.45
CA ALA A 255 -0.23 -7.01 15.14
C ALA A 255 -0.41 -5.53 14.77
N ALA A 256 -1.46 -5.18 14.02
CA ALA A 256 -1.78 -3.77 13.70
C ALA A 256 -2.08 -2.94 14.96
N ILE A 257 -2.84 -3.53 15.89
CA ILE A 257 -3.15 -2.94 17.20
C ILE A 257 -1.85 -2.71 17.97
N ASP A 258 -1.03 -3.75 18.14
CA ASP A 258 0.20 -3.68 18.94
C ASP A 258 1.22 -2.70 18.33
N VAL A 259 1.31 -2.63 16.99
CA VAL A 259 2.14 -1.65 16.29
C VAL A 259 1.63 -0.22 16.53
N SER A 260 0.32 -0.01 16.47
CA SER A 260 -0.27 1.32 16.74
C SER A 260 -0.05 1.72 18.20
N ASP A 261 -0.26 0.79 19.12
CA ASP A 261 -0.08 0.96 20.58
C ASP A 261 1.35 1.38 20.91
N ALA A 262 2.36 0.86 20.20
CA ALA A 262 3.76 1.21 20.42
C ALA A 262 4.07 2.71 20.22
N PHE A 263 3.23 3.47 19.53
CA PHE A 263 3.43 4.89 19.27
C PHE A 263 2.42 5.80 20.00
N LEU A 264 1.45 5.23 20.72
CA LEU A 264 0.34 5.97 21.33
C LEU A 264 0.38 5.84 22.86
N ASP A 265 0.09 6.93 23.58
CA ASP A 265 -0.07 6.88 25.04
C ASP A 265 -1.51 6.65 25.50
N SER A 266 -2.48 6.98 24.64
CA SER A 266 -3.92 6.84 24.90
C SER A 266 -4.70 7.06 23.60
N GLY A 267 -6.02 6.84 23.65
CA GLY A 267 -6.92 7.01 22.51
C GLY A 267 -7.46 5.69 21.96
N GLU A 268 -8.50 5.75 21.14
CA GLU A 268 -8.99 4.57 20.41
C GLU A 268 -7.99 4.26 19.29
N ILE A 269 -7.70 2.98 19.05
CA ILE A 269 -6.87 2.53 17.92
C ILE A 269 -7.78 2.15 16.76
N VAL A 270 -8.76 1.29 17.04
CA VAL A 270 -9.70 0.76 16.04
C VAL A 270 -10.98 0.30 16.73
N SER A 271 -12.10 0.39 16.01
CA SER A 271 -13.33 -0.31 16.38
C SER A 271 -13.81 -1.26 15.29
N THR A 272 -14.33 -2.41 15.70
CA THR A 272 -15.05 -3.35 14.85
C THR A 272 -16.55 -3.17 15.08
N ARG A 273 -17.33 -3.16 13.99
CA ARG A 273 -18.80 -3.12 14.06
C ARG A 273 -19.39 -4.23 13.21
N GLY A 274 -20.11 -5.13 13.84
CA GLY A 274 -20.74 -6.29 13.21
C GLY A 274 -22.14 -6.00 12.69
N LYS A 275 -22.92 -7.07 12.51
CA LYS A 275 -24.27 -7.02 11.92
C LYS A 275 -25.26 -6.28 12.81
N GLU A 276 -25.24 -6.55 14.10
CA GLU A 276 -26.13 -5.93 15.07
C GLU A 276 -25.59 -4.57 15.51
N LYS A 277 -26.46 -3.60 15.77
CA LYS A 277 -26.03 -2.25 16.20
C LYS A 277 -25.26 -2.25 17.53
N THR A 278 -25.46 -3.28 18.34
CA THR A 278 -24.79 -3.48 19.63
C THR A 278 -23.48 -4.26 19.52
N ASP A 279 -23.20 -4.84 18.35
CA ASP A 279 -21.99 -5.60 18.07
C ASP A 279 -20.86 -4.62 17.73
N ILE A 280 -20.36 -3.93 18.75
CA ILE A 280 -19.28 -2.96 18.64
C ILE A 280 -18.19 -3.32 19.64
N GLU A 281 -17.00 -3.66 19.14
CA GLU A 281 -15.81 -3.78 19.98
C GLU A 281 -14.87 -2.62 19.68
N ARG A 282 -14.25 -2.10 20.73
CA ARG A 282 -13.30 -0.99 20.64
C ARG A 282 -12.00 -1.37 21.32
N VAL A 283 -10.90 -1.04 20.67
CA VAL A 283 -9.56 -1.27 21.21
C VAL A 283 -8.90 0.08 21.45
N PHE A 284 -8.36 0.26 22.64
CA PHE A 284 -7.72 1.51 23.07
C PHE A 284 -6.24 1.29 23.34
N ALA A 285 -5.46 2.34 23.08
CA ALA A 285 -4.05 2.37 23.39
C ALA A 285 -3.80 2.38 24.90
N LYS A 286 -2.64 1.85 25.30
CA LYS A 286 -2.13 1.84 26.66
C LYS A 286 -0.98 2.87 26.77
N PRO A 287 -0.73 3.44 27.95
CA PRO A 287 0.39 4.36 28.14
C PRO A 287 1.74 3.72 27.79
N GLY A 288 2.58 4.44 27.03
CA GLY A 288 3.91 3.96 26.63
C GLY A 288 4.27 4.21 25.17
N ASP A 289 4.34 5.48 24.75
CA ASP A 289 4.92 5.84 23.45
C ASP A 289 6.44 5.50 23.39
N ALA A 290 6.76 4.45 22.62
CA ALA A 290 8.12 3.92 22.50
C ALA A 290 9.12 4.91 21.88
N VAL A 291 8.66 5.94 21.18
CA VAL A 291 9.51 6.96 20.57
C VAL A 291 9.48 8.30 21.32
N ASN A 292 8.93 8.32 22.54
CA ASN A 292 8.96 9.46 23.46
C ASN A 292 8.45 10.78 22.84
N GLY A 293 7.36 10.71 22.08
CA GLY A 293 6.74 11.86 21.44
C GLY A 293 7.53 12.45 20.27
N LYS A 294 8.60 11.81 19.80
CA LYS A 294 9.30 12.26 18.59
C LYS A 294 8.36 12.29 17.38
N PRO A 295 8.58 13.22 16.42
CA PRO A 295 7.75 13.30 15.21
C PRO A 295 7.68 11.98 14.45
N ILE A 296 6.51 11.67 13.91
CA ILE A 296 6.27 10.49 13.07
C ILE A 296 5.58 10.94 11.78
N VAL A 297 6.13 10.51 10.65
CA VAL A 297 5.44 10.51 9.36
C VAL A 297 5.14 9.06 8.96
N VAL A 298 3.90 8.76 8.62
CA VAL A 298 3.47 7.45 8.10
C VAL A 298 3.35 7.54 6.59
N LEU A 299 4.11 6.73 5.86
CA LEU A 299 4.03 6.66 4.40
C LEU A 299 3.04 5.58 3.94
N ILE A 300 2.09 5.97 3.11
CA ILE A 300 1.06 5.09 2.54
C ILE A 300 0.98 5.21 1.01
N ASN A 301 0.45 4.17 0.37
CA ASN A 301 0.07 4.19 -1.04
C ASN A 301 -1.11 3.22 -1.31
N HIS A 302 -1.51 3.06 -2.58
CA HIS A 302 -2.60 2.14 -2.95
C HIS A 302 -2.35 0.66 -2.59
N GLY A 303 -1.10 0.25 -2.36
CA GLY A 303 -0.78 -1.09 -1.87
C GLY A 303 -0.89 -1.23 -0.35
N SER A 304 -1.07 -0.14 0.39
CA SER A 304 -1.35 -0.13 1.83
C SER A 304 -2.81 -0.55 2.07
N ALA A 305 -3.03 -1.72 2.69
CA ALA A 305 -4.37 -2.25 2.92
C ALA A 305 -4.57 -2.81 4.34
N SER A 306 -5.82 -2.90 4.78
CA SER A 306 -6.25 -3.59 6.01
C SER A 306 -5.47 -3.13 7.25
N ALA A 307 -4.57 -3.95 7.80
CA ALA A 307 -3.80 -3.61 9.00
C ALA A 307 -2.95 -2.34 8.83
N SER A 308 -2.39 -2.09 7.64
CA SER A 308 -1.67 -0.86 7.32
C SER A 308 -2.56 0.38 7.44
N GLU A 309 -3.82 0.26 7.05
CA GLU A 309 -4.82 1.33 7.12
C GLU A 309 -5.26 1.58 8.56
N ILE A 310 -5.28 0.55 9.40
CA ILE A 310 -5.52 0.68 10.84
C ILE A 310 -4.39 1.48 11.50
N VAL A 311 -3.12 1.15 11.22
CA VAL A 311 -1.98 1.90 11.77
C VAL A 311 -2.00 3.35 11.31
N ALA A 312 -2.14 3.59 10.00
CA ALA A 312 -2.21 4.95 9.47
C ALA A 312 -3.38 5.74 10.07
N GLY A 313 -4.58 5.16 10.09
CA GLY A 313 -5.78 5.78 10.64
C GLY A 313 -5.71 6.04 12.15
N ALA A 314 -5.11 5.13 12.92
CA ALA A 314 -4.95 5.29 14.36
C ALA A 314 -3.98 6.43 14.70
N LEU A 315 -2.83 6.49 14.02
CA LEU A 315 -1.86 7.56 14.25
C LEU A 315 -2.36 8.92 13.74
N GLN A 316 -3.07 8.94 12.61
CA GLN A 316 -3.68 10.14 12.05
C GLN A 316 -4.77 10.71 12.96
N ASP A 317 -5.77 9.90 13.32
CA ASP A 317 -6.96 10.39 14.04
C ASP A 317 -6.67 10.75 15.49
N ASN A 318 -5.65 10.15 16.10
CA ASN A 318 -5.16 10.57 17.42
C ASN A 318 -4.19 11.76 17.34
N GLY A 319 -3.91 12.29 16.15
CA GLY A 319 -2.99 13.41 15.94
C GLY A 319 -1.54 13.09 16.32
N ARG A 320 -1.17 11.80 16.35
CA ARG A 320 0.14 11.33 16.78
C ARG A 320 1.15 11.32 15.64
N GLY A 321 0.72 10.99 14.43
CA GLY A 321 1.56 10.93 13.24
C GLY A 321 0.90 11.62 12.06
N LEU A 322 1.71 12.20 11.18
CA LEU A 322 1.25 12.78 9.92
C LEU A 322 1.28 11.71 8.83
N VAL A 323 0.18 11.51 8.10
CA VAL A 323 0.11 10.54 7.01
C VAL A 323 0.44 11.24 5.69
N MET A 324 1.37 10.66 4.92
CA MET A 324 1.85 11.20 3.65
C MET A 324 1.88 10.12 2.56
N GLY A 325 1.73 10.52 1.30
CA GLY A 325 1.83 9.64 0.14
C GLY A 325 0.59 9.70 -0.72
N SER A 326 0.04 8.56 -1.13
CA SER A 326 -1.21 8.51 -1.89
C SER A 326 -2.29 7.73 -1.13
N GLN A 327 -3.55 7.87 -1.54
CA GLN A 327 -4.68 7.16 -0.95
C GLN A 327 -4.41 5.65 -0.82
N SER A 328 -4.82 5.05 0.29
CA SER A 328 -4.67 3.61 0.54
C SER A 328 -5.71 2.75 -0.19
N PHE A 329 -5.68 1.44 0.00
CA PHE A 329 -6.49 0.49 -0.78
C PHE A 329 -8.00 0.53 -0.47
N GLY A 330 -8.38 0.65 0.79
CA GLY A 330 -9.77 0.68 1.25
C GLY A 330 -10.35 -0.67 1.67
N LYS A 331 -9.57 -1.54 2.32
CA LYS A 331 -10.08 -2.81 2.86
C LYS A 331 -10.42 -2.66 4.33
N GLY A 332 -11.69 -2.39 4.62
CA GLY A 332 -12.25 -2.20 5.96
C GLY A 332 -13.07 -3.37 6.49
N SER A 333 -12.97 -4.57 5.91
CA SER A 333 -13.77 -5.75 6.28
C SER A 333 -13.01 -6.70 7.22
N VAL A 334 -13.70 -7.30 8.19
CA VAL A 334 -13.20 -8.35 9.09
C VAL A 334 -13.66 -9.70 8.60
N GLN A 335 -12.73 -10.62 8.32
CA GLN A 335 -13.05 -12.00 8.01
C GLN A 335 -12.88 -12.91 9.25
N GLN A 336 -13.74 -13.91 9.37
CA GLN A 336 -13.64 -14.98 10.35
C GLN A 336 -13.71 -16.34 9.65
N GLN A 337 -12.98 -17.30 10.21
CA GLN A 337 -13.11 -18.71 9.83
C GLN A 337 -14.04 -19.44 10.78
N LYS A 338 -14.98 -20.18 10.21
CA LYS A 338 -15.93 -21.03 10.94
C LYS A 338 -15.75 -22.48 10.48
N PRO A 339 -15.03 -23.31 11.26
CA PRO A 339 -14.90 -24.73 10.97
C PRO A 339 -16.26 -25.42 10.97
N LEU A 340 -16.47 -26.36 10.04
CA LEU A 340 -17.74 -27.11 9.90
C LEU A 340 -17.70 -28.49 10.59
N GLY A 341 -16.54 -28.90 11.12
CA GLY A 341 -16.38 -30.11 11.93
C GLY A 341 -15.93 -31.37 11.16
N ASP A 342 -15.87 -31.30 9.83
CA ASP A 342 -15.42 -32.37 8.93
C ASP A 342 -14.03 -32.07 8.32
N GLY A 343 -13.31 -31.11 8.89
CA GLY A 343 -12.05 -30.60 8.36
C GLY A 343 -12.22 -29.48 7.34
N THR A 344 -13.45 -29.08 6.99
CA THR A 344 -13.73 -27.94 6.11
C THR A 344 -14.08 -26.69 6.92
N ALA A 345 -14.11 -25.52 6.27
CA ALA A 345 -14.45 -24.26 6.94
C ALA A 345 -15.11 -23.25 6.00
N ILE A 346 -15.86 -22.33 6.59
CA ILE A 346 -16.34 -21.12 5.91
C ILE A 346 -15.41 -19.97 6.27
N HIS A 347 -14.88 -19.27 5.27
CA HIS A 347 -14.26 -17.95 5.46
C HIS A 347 -15.30 -16.89 5.10
N ILE A 348 -15.65 -16.01 6.02
CA ILE A 348 -16.78 -15.08 5.85
C ILE A 348 -16.50 -13.73 6.48
N THR A 349 -16.94 -12.66 5.82
CA THR A 349 -16.93 -11.31 6.40
C THR A 349 -18.00 -11.18 7.46
N ILE A 350 -17.61 -10.78 8.69
CA ILE A 350 -18.52 -10.68 9.84
C ILE A 350 -18.69 -9.26 10.38
N ALA A 351 -17.73 -8.37 10.10
CA ALA A 351 -17.72 -7.01 10.64
C ALA A 351 -16.96 -6.04 9.73
N ARG A 352 -17.00 -4.75 10.06
CA ARG A 352 -16.18 -3.70 9.45
C ARG A 352 -15.33 -3.00 10.50
N TYR A 353 -14.11 -2.61 10.13
CA TYR A 353 -13.25 -1.74 10.92
C TYR A 353 -13.58 -0.27 10.68
N TYR A 354 -13.37 0.53 11.73
CA TYR A 354 -13.53 1.98 11.72
C TYR A 354 -12.32 2.61 12.41
N THR A 355 -11.90 3.76 11.89
CA THR A 355 -10.85 4.56 12.50
C THR A 355 -11.35 5.24 13.79
N PRO A 356 -10.48 5.80 14.63
CA PRO A 356 -10.88 6.45 15.89
C PRO A 356 -11.89 7.60 15.73
N SER A 357 -11.84 8.34 14.61
CA SER A 357 -12.85 9.37 14.29
C SER A 357 -14.19 8.79 13.81
N GLY A 358 -14.31 7.46 13.71
CA GLY A 358 -15.51 6.75 13.30
C GLY A 358 -15.70 6.64 11.78
N ARG A 359 -14.68 6.96 10.98
CA ARG A 359 -14.71 6.79 9.51
C ARG A 359 -14.63 5.32 9.14
N SER A 360 -15.40 4.90 8.14
CA SER A 360 -15.23 3.58 7.54
C SER A 360 -14.21 3.69 6.42
N ILE A 361 -13.21 2.82 6.42
CA ILE A 361 -12.19 2.77 5.35
C ILE A 361 -12.63 1.90 4.17
N GLN A 362 -13.76 1.19 4.26
CA GLN A 362 -14.19 0.27 3.22
C GLN A 362 -14.51 1.00 1.90
N ASN A 363 -13.84 0.62 0.81
CA ASN A 363 -13.93 1.20 -0.53
C ASN A 363 -13.46 2.67 -0.63
N GLU A 364 -12.86 3.22 0.42
CA GLU A 364 -12.36 4.60 0.46
C GLU A 364 -10.89 4.64 0.85
N GLY A 365 -10.49 3.88 1.86
CA GLY A 365 -9.14 3.90 2.42
C GLY A 365 -8.88 5.10 3.32
N ILE A 366 -7.60 5.29 3.63
CA ILE A 366 -7.03 6.42 4.36
C ILE A 366 -6.58 7.45 3.32
N THR A 367 -7.10 8.66 3.44
CA THR A 367 -6.62 9.82 2.69
C THR A 367 -5.42 10.40 3.44
N PRO A 368 -4.26 10.62 2.77
CA PRO A 368 -3.10 11.21 3.42
C PRO A 368 -3.38 12.68 3.81
N ASP A 369 -2.76 13.15 4.89
CA ASP A 369 -2.79 14.57 5.28
C ASP A 369 -2.05 15.43 4.24
N ILE A 370 -0.98 14.88 3.66
CA ILE A 370 -0.20 15.50 2.59
C ILE A 370 -0.09 14.51 1.43
N GLU A 371 -0.74 14.84 0.31
CA GLU A 371 -0.62 14.05 -0.90
C GLU A 371 0.75 14.26 -1.57
N VAL A 372 1.45 13.16 -1.78
CA VAL A 372 2.70 13.09 -2.54
C VAL A 372 2.61 11.87 -3.45
N LEU A 373 2.45 12.10 -4.75
CA LEU A 373 2.33 11.01 -5.73
C LEU A 373 3.69 10.37 -6.03
N HIS A 374 3.66 9.07 -6.29
CA HIS A 374 4.85 8.34 -6.76
C HIS A 374 5.29 8.92 -8.11
N SER A 375 6.50 9.46 -8.16
CA SER A 375 7.00 10.25 -9.28
C SER A 375 8.35 9.71 -9.74
N LYS A 376 8.57 9.66 -11.06
CA LYS A 376 9.92 9.46 -11.59
C LYS A 376 10.70 10.75 -11.43
N VAL A 377 11.74 10.72 -10.61
CA VAL A 377 12.67 11.84 -10.49
C VAL A 377 13.63 11.78 -11.68
N GLU A 378 13.47 12.68 -12.64
CA GLU A 378 14.45 12.87 -13.70
C GLU A 378 15.45 13.94 -13.26
N VAL A 379 16.73 13.56 -13.20
CA VAL A 379 17.82 14.53 -13.05
C VAL A 379 17.96 15.24 -14.39
N LEU A 380 17.25 16.34 -14.57
CA LEU A 380 17.53 17.27 -15.66
C LEU A 380 18.96 17.75 -15.44
N GLU A 381 19.86 17.44 -16.38
CA GLU A 381 21.29 17.74 -16.28
C GLU A 381 21.54 19.03 -15.52
N LYS A 382 22.50 18.98 -14.59
CA LYS A 382 23.14 20.17 -14.03
C LYS A 382 23.84 20.88 -15.20
N LYS A 383 23.07 21.57 -16.05
CA LYS A 383 23.57 22.57 -16.96
C LYS A 383 24.14 23.63 -16.05
N GLU A 384 25.41 23.46 -15.66
CA GLU A 384 26.28 24.60 -15.44
C GLU A 384 25.92 25.55 -16.57
N SER A 385 25.30 26.69 -16.24
CA SER A 385 24.75 27.56 -17.25
C SER A 385 25.85 27.79 -18.28
N MET A 386 25.60 27.41 -19.54
CA MET A 386 26.57 27.63 -20.63
C MET A 386 26.95 29.12 -20.77
N TYR A 387 26.18 29.98 -20.10
CA TYR A 387 26.46 31.37 -19.83
C TYR A 387 26.95 31.51 -18.38
N SER A 388 28.26 31.67 -18.20
CA SER A 388 28.83 32.19 -16.97
C SER A 388 29.44 33.56 -17.26
N GLU A 389 29.74 34.35 -16.23
CA GLU A 389 30.48 35.61 -16.41
C GLU A 389 31.75 35.40 -17.26
N ALA A 390 32.41 34.25 -17.09
CA ALA A 390 33.61 33.88 -17.85
C ALA A 390 33.37 33.68 -19.37
N SER A 391 32.12 33.52 -19.81
CA SER A 391 31.75 33.33 -21.21
C SER A 391 31.69 34.66 -22.01
N PHE A 392 31.72 35.83 -21.34
CA PHE A 392 31.73 37.13 -22.01
C PHE A 392 33.15 37.54 -22.45
N LYS A 393 33.27 38.17 -23.64
CA LYS A 393 34.55 38.63 -24.23
C LYS A 393 35.36 39.57 -23.31
N ASN A 394 34.69 40.27 -22.40
CA ASN A 394 35.29 41.27 -21.50
C ASN A 394 35.15 40.87 -20.03
N SER A 395 35.03 39.58 -19.73
CA SER A 395 34.85 39.10 -18.36
C SER A 395 36.02 39.49 -17.46
N LEU A 396 35.70 39.95 -16.25
CA LEU A 396 36.69 40.31 -15.24
C LEU A 396 37.41 39.04 -14.75
N LYS A 397 38.75 39.08 -14.71
CA LYS A 397 39.54 37.95 -14.24
C LYS A 397 39.42 37.82 -12.72
N ASN A 398 39.20 36.60 -12.25
CA ASN A 398 39.26 36.28 -10.83
C ASN A 398 40.71 35.90 -10.47
N ASP A 399 41.41 36.81 -9.79
CA ASP A 399 42.83 36.68 -9.44
C ASP A 399 43.13 35.55 -8.43
N LYS A 400 42.10 34.91 -7.86
CA LYS A 400 42.23 33.78 -6.91
C LYS A 400 41.77 32.42 -7.46
N ALA A 401 41.41 32.33 -8.74
CA ALA A 401 40.95 31.05 -9.31
C ALA A 401 42.11 30.06 -9.51
N LYS A 402 42.08 28.93 -8.80
CA LYS A 402 43.00 27.80 -9.03
C LYS A 402 42.76 27.22 -10.43
N LYS A 403 43.80 27.15 -11.26
CA LYS A 403 43.76 26.54 -12.60
C LYS A 403 43.33 25.07 -12.51
N LYS A 404 42.19 24.71 -13.11
CA LYS A 404 41.87 23.34 -13.51
C LYS A 404 42.29 23.16 -14.98
N ASP A 405 43.14 22.18 -15.24
CA ASP A 405 43.60 21.83 -16.58
C ASP A 405 42.45 21.27 -17.43
N LYS A 406 42.16 21.90 -18.57
CA LYS A 406 41.23 21.40 -19.59
C LYS A 406 41.99 20.47 -20.54
N LYS A 407 41.75 19.15 -20.42
CA LYS A 407 42.05 18.18 -21.47
C LYS A 407 40.99 18.34 -22.58
N LYS A 408 41.44 18.64 -23.81
CA LYS A 408 40.60 18.69 -25.02
C LYS A 408 40.10 17.28 -25.37
N SER A 409 38.80 17.12 -25.54
CA SER A 409 38.19 16.06 -26.36
C SER A 409 37.83 16.66 -27.72
N ASP A 410 38.29 16.01 -28.78
CA ASP A 410 37.84 16.20 -30.16
C ASP A 410 37.60 14.78 -30.69
N LYS A 411 36.49 14.60 -31.43
CA LYS A 411 36.12 13.45 -32.28
C LYS A 411 35.54 12.20 -31.58
N ASP A 412 34.50 11.52 -32.05
CA ASP A 412 33.71 11.57 -33.29
C ASP A 412 32.30 11.02 -32.97
N GLU A 413 31.26 11.55 -33.63
CA GLU A 413 29.96 10.88 -33.78
C GLU A 413 30.15 9.58 -34.56
N LYS A 414 29.67 8.46 -34.01
CA LYS A 414 29.22 7.28 -34.77
C LYS A 414 28.43 6.33 -33.89
N ASP A 415 27.21 6.07 -34.35
CA ASP A 415 26.38 4.87 -34.21
C ASP A 415 26.84 3.85 -33.16
N ALA A 416 26.04 3.72 -32.09
CA ALA A 416 26.03 2.54 -31.23
C ALA A 416 24.58 2.05 -31.14
N ASP A 417 24.35 0.88 -31.72
CA ASP A 417 23.16 0.07 -31.60
C ASP A 417 22.74 -0.11 -30.13
N ASP A 418 21.42 -0.17 -29.91
CA ASP A 418 20.77 -0.56 -28.66
C ASP A 418 21.16 -2.01 -28.30
N GLU A 419 22.34 -2.21 -27.71
CA GLU A 419 22.58 -3.34 -26.82
C GLU A 419 22.10 -2.96 -25.43
N GLU A 420 21.02 -3.63 -24.98
CA GLU A 420 20.54 -3.58 -23.59
C GLU A 420 21.70 -3.89 -22.63
N THR A 421 22.28 -2.84 -22.05
CA THR A 421 23.19 -2.97 -20.92
C THR A 421 22.46 -3.65 -19.75
N PRO A 422 23.07 -4.63 -19.07
CA PRO A 422 22.49 -5.21 -17.87
C PRO A 422 22.17 -4.09 -16.87
N PHE A 423 20.95 -4.07 -16.34
CA PHE A 423 20.55 -3.16 -15.26
C PHE A 423 21.62 -3.23 -14.16
N GLU A 424 22.46 -2.20 -14.02
CA GLU A 424 23.28 -2.05 -12.82
C GLU A 424 22.31 -1.88 -11.64
N GLU A 425 22.42 -2.77 -10.66
CA GLU A 425 21.60 -2.76 -9.46
C GLU A 425 21.98 -1.53 -8.63
N LEU A 426 21.08 -0.54 -8.54
CA LEU A 426 21.30 0.70 -7.79
C LEU A 426 21.63 0.40 -6.33
N THR A 427 22.50 1.21 -5.71
CA THR A 427 22.71 1.13 -4.25
C THR A 427 21.45 1.59 -3.51
N ASP A 428 21.33 1.25 -2.23
CA ASP A 428 20.16 1.63 -1.44
C ASP A 428 20.09 3.15 -1.24
N GLU A 429 21.24 3.83 -1.13
CA GLU A 429 21.29 5.30 -1.10
C GLU A 429 20.82 5.92 -2.42
N GLU A 430 21.16 5.32 -3.56
CA GLU A 430 20.70 5.79 -4.87
C GLU A 430 19.20 5.55 -5.08
N LYS A 431 18.66 4.44 -4.55
CA LYS A 431 17.22 4.17 -4.55
C LYS A 431 16.49 5.18 -3.67
N ASP A 432 16.98 5.43 -2.45
CA ASP A 432 16.40 6.38 -1.51
C ASP A 432 16.42 7.80 -2.06
N ALA A 433 17.51 8.22 -2.71
CA ALA A 433 17.62 9.53 -3.35
C ALA A 433 16.63 9.71 -4.50
N ARG A 434 16.24 8.60 -5.16
CA ARG A 434 15.22 8.59 -6.22
C ARG A 434 13.80 8.41 -5.69
N ASP A 435 13.62 7.96 -4.45
CA ASP A 435 12.31 7.85 -3.80
C ASP A 435 11.85 9.22 -3.30
N TYR A 436 11.17 9.95 -4.20
CA TYR A 436 10.64 11.27 -3.90
C TYR A 436 9.70 11.31 -2.69
N GLN A 437 8.88 10.27 -2.47
CA GLN A 437 7.97 10.23 -1.33
C GLN A 437 8.75 10.10 -0.02
N LEU A 438 9.78 9.24 0.01
CA LEU A 438 10.63 9.07 1.18
C LEU A 438 11.39 10.36 1.50
N GLN A 439 11.99 11.03 0.50
CA GLN A 439 12.69 12.31 0.73
C GLN A 439 11.76 13.37 1.32
N ARG A 440 10.55 13.53 0.78
CA ARG A 440 9.53 14.46 1.31
C ARG A 440 9.11 14.12 2.74
N ALA A 441 8.98 12.84 3.07
CA ALA A 441 8.66 12.42 4.43
C ALA A 441 9.78 12.74 5.42
N MET A 442 11.05 12.51 5.04
CA MET A 442 12.21 12.85 5.87
C MET A 442 12.33 14.36 6.08
N GLU A 443 12.12 15.17 5.04
CA GLU A 443 12.07 16.64 5.15
C GLU A 443 11.00 17.08 6.17
N MET A 444 9.82 16.45 6.13
CA MET A 444 8.71 16.76 7.05
C MET A 444 9.03 16.37 8.49
N VAL A 445 9.67 15.22 8.73
CA VAL A 445 10.12 14.83 10.08
C VAL A 445 11.06 15.89 10.67
N ILE A 446 12.05 16.35 9.89
CA ILE A 446 12.99 17.39 10.33
C ILE A 446 12.24 18.71 10.62
N ALA A 447 11.31 19.09 9.75
CA ALA A 447 10.51 20.30 9.94
C ALA A 447 9.67 20.25 11.23
N MET A 448 9.01 19.11 11.49
CA MET A 448 8.22 18.90 12.71
C MET A 448 9.09 18.95 13.97
N ASP A 449 10.27 18.35 13.95
CA ASP A 449 11.22 18.40 15.07
C ASP A 449 11.71 19.83 15.34
N THR A 450 12.02 20.58 14.28
CA THR A 450 12.42 21.99 14.36
C THR A 450 11.32 22.88 14.96
N VAL A 451 10.06 22.64 14.60
CA VAL A 451 8.92 23.38 15.18
C VAL A 451 8.73 23.01 16.65
N LYS A 452 8.84 21.73 16.99
CA LYS A 452 8.71 21.25 18.37
C LYS A 452 9.79 21.85 19.27
N SER A 453 11.06 21.83 18.86
CA SER A 453 12.16 22.46 19.62
C SER A 453 11.98 23.98 19.79
N ARG A 454 11.40 24.69 18.80
CA ARG A 454 11.06 26.12 18.92
C ARG A 454 9.91 26.40 19.90
N SER A 455 8.90 25.53 19.95
CA SER A 455 7.78 25.70 20.90
C SER A 455 8.22 25.53 22.36
N ILE A 456 9.19 24.64 22.62
CA ILE A 456 9.79 24.42 23.95
C ILE A 456 10.68 25.60 24.38
N THR A 457 11.22 26.37 23.43
CA THR A 457 12.16 27.48 23.68
C THR A 457 11.50 28.88 23.66
N SER A 458 10.17 28.96 23.70
CA SER A 458 9.47 30.25 23.77
C SER A 458 9.75 30.99 25.09
N PRO A 459 10.01 32.32 25.07
CA PRO A 459 10.52 33.07 26.22
C PRO A 459 9.40 33.47 27.18
N THR A 460 8.91 32.52 27.98
CA THR A 460 8.14 32.83 29.20
C THR A 460 8.85 32.42 30.49
N ASP A 461 9.92 31.64 30.41
CA ASP A 461 10.65 31.14 31.59
C ASP A 461 11.95 31.90 31.92
N VAL A 462 12.19 33.07 31.32
CA VAL A 462 13.43 33.86 31.52
C VAL A 462 13.22 35.11 32.41
N PHE A 463 12.03 35.32 32.98
CA PHE A 463 11.76 36.48 33.86
C PHE A 463 11.20 36.10 35.24
N ALA A 464 11.64 34.98 35.81
CA ALA A 464 11.31 34.60 37.18
C ALA A 464 12.55 34.33 38.02
N ASP A 465 13.61 35.14 37.87
CA ASP A 465 14.69 35.25 38.85
C ASP A 465 15.46 36.54 38.60
N ASP A 466 14.83 37.68 38.90
CA ASP A 466 15.61 38.86 39.28
C ASP A 466 14.76 39.84 40.10
N LYS A 467 15.09 39.90 41.40
CA LYS A 467 14.91 41.00 42.36
C LYS A 467 13.48 41.37 42.78
N ILE A 468 13.20 41.16 44.07
CA ILE A 468 12.94 42.28 45.01
C ILE A 468 13.63 41.93 46.36
N GLU A 469 14.46 42.86 46.84
CA GLU A 469 15.09 42.91 48.17
C GLU A 469 14.10 42.97 49.33
#